data_AF-A0A4Y2BBR4-F1
#
_entry.id   AF-A0A4Y2BBR4-F1
#
_cell.length_a   1.000
_cell.length_b   1.000
_cell.length_c   1.000
_cell.angle_alpha   90.00
_cell.angle_beta   90.00
_cell.angle_gamma   90.00
#
_symmetry.space_group_name_H-M   'P 1'
#
loop_
_entity.id
_entity.type
_entity.pdbx_description
1 polymer ?
#
loop_
_entity_poly.entity_id
_entity_poly.type
_entity_poly.pdbx_seq_one_letter_code
_entity_poly.pdbx_strand_id
1 'polypeptide(L)'
;MSRPPLIEVYKRLRVEFAKKCTTMGKKRDGIFYDEKKFNLDKPDGFRCFWYDLRKEEETFSKRTFGGGLVMVCGGLAIEGTTPIVFVQGRMNSESYVDILADNLLPEAPLITCGDYLFQ
;
A
#
# COMPACT_ATOMS: atom_id res chain seq x y z
N MET A 1 10.53 15.97 3.66
CA MET A 1 11.18 14.69 3.32
C MET A 1 11.59 14.78 1.86
N SER A 2 12.86 14.63 1.52
CA SER A 2 13.26 14.54 0.11
C SER A 2 12.71 13.23 -0.45
N ARG A 3 12.12 13.29 -1.65
CA ARG A 3 11.74 12.07 -2.37
C ARG A 3 13.03 11.30 -2.67
N PRO A 4 13.11 9.98 -2.42
CA PRO A 4 14.29 9.22 -2.78
C PRO A 4 14.57 9.45 -4.27
N PRO A 5 15.77 9.90 -4.65
CA PRO A 5 16.06 10.27 -6.02
C PRO A 5 15.97 9.04 -6.91
N LEU A 6 15.36 9.19 -8.08
CA LEU A 6 15.33 8.11 -9.07
C LEU A 6 16.70 8.06 -9.77
N ILE A 7 17.62 7.28 -9.20
CA ILE A 7 18.99 7.09 -9.71
C ILE A 7 18.96 6.33 -11.05
N GLU A 8 19.94 6.58 -11.92
CA GLU A 8 20.03 5.98 -13.27
C GLU A 8 19.93 4.45 -13.28
N VAL A 9 20.46 3.78 -12.26
CA VAL A 9 20.35 2.32 -12.10
C VAL A 9 18.88 1.90 -11.97
N TYR A 10 18.09 2.58 -11.12
CA TYR A 10 16.67 2.29 -10.96
C TYR A 10 15.85 2.64 -12.19
N LYS A 11 16.22 3.68 -12.95
CA LYS A 11 15.59 3.99 -14.24
C LYS A 11 15.78 2.83 -15.22
N ARG A 12 17.01 2.35 -15.35
CA ARG A 12 17.34 1.21 -16.23
C ARG A 12 16.55 -0.04 -15.84
N LEU A 13 16.57 -0.42 -14.57
CA LEU A 13 15.86 -1.60 -14.07
C LEU A 13 14.34 -1.51 -14.29
N ARG A 14 13.74 -0.33 -14.06
CA ARG A 14 12.30 -0.11 -14.35
C ARG A 14 11.98 -0.24 -15.83
N VAL A 15 12.84 0.24 -16.73
CA VAL A 15 12.67 0.11 -18.17
C VAL A 15 12.82 -1.35 -18.62
N GLU A 16 13.80 -2.08 -18.08
CA GLU A 16 13.98 -3.52 -18.36
C GLU A 16 12.78 -4.34 -17.87
N PHE A 17 12.28 -4.05 -16.66
CA PHE A 17 11.06 -4.66 -16.13
C PHE A 17 9.85 -4.37 -17.03
N ALA A 18 9.63 -3.11 -17.42
CA ALA A 18 8.53 -2.73 -18.31
C ALA A 18 8.60 -3.45 -19.66
N LYS A 19 9.80 -3.54 -20.27
CA LYS A 19 10.01 -4.31 -21.51
C LYS A 19 9.64 -5.78 -21.34
N LYS A 20 10.01 -6.39 -20.20
CA LYS A 20 9.66 -7.77 -19.87
C LYS A 20 8.15 -7.97 -19.67
N CYS A 21 7.47 -7.03 -19.02
CA CYS A 21 6.02 -7.08 -18.85
C CYS A 21 5.28 -6.99 -20.20
N THR A 22 5.74 -6.14 -21.13
CA THR A 22 5.14 -6.02 -22.47
C THR A 22 5.29 -7.30 -23.28
N THR A 23 6.44 -8.00 -23.18
CA THR A 23 6.66 -9.26 -23.92
C THR A 23 5.92 -10.45 -23.32
N MET A 24 5.56 -10.41 -22.03
CA MET A 24 4.79 -11.47 -21.37
C MET A 24 3.34 -11.61 -21.90
N GLY A 25 2.78 -10.58 -22.56
CA GLY A 25 1.41 -10.60 -23.09
C GLY A 25 0.32 -10.75 -22.01
N LYS A 26 -0.96 -10.84 -22.42
CA LYS A 26 -2.14 -11.07 -21.53
C LYS A 26 -2.13 -12.41 -20.77
N LYS A 27 -1.01 -13.13 -20.72
CA LYS A 27 -0.98 -14.60 -20.61
C LYS A 27 -0.92 -15.12 -19.17
N ARG A 28 -0.92 -14.27 -18.15
CA ARG A 28 -0.88 -14.68 -16.74
C ARG A 28 -1.72 -13.74 -15.89
N ASP A 29 -2.54 -14.32 -15.02
CA ASP A 29 -3.23 -13.55 -13.99
C ASP A 29 -2.21 -13.10 -12.96
N GLY A 30 -2.05 -11.79 -12.84
CA GLY A 30 -1.22 -11.17 -11.81
C GLY A 30 -2.07 -10.86 -10.59
N ILE A 31 -1.65 -11.31 -9.42
CA ILE A 31 -2.20 -10.82 -8.15
C ILE A 31 -1.25 -9.74 -7.64
N PHE A 32 -1.75 -8.51 -7.57
CA PHE A 32 -1.07 -7.40 -6.94
C PHE A 32 -1.46 -7.36 -5.47
N TYR A 33 -0.50 -7.39 -4.55
CA TYR A 33 -0.78 -7.28 -3.12
C TYR A 33 0.08 -6.19 -2.50
N ASP A 34 -0.54 -5.29 -1.74
CA ASP A 34 0.18 -4.16 -1.16
C ASP A 34 -0.34 -3.82 0.24
N GLU A 35 0.50 -3.10 0.97
CA GLU A 35 0.21 -2.56 2.28
C GLU A 35 -0.08 -1.06 2.14
N LYS A 36 -1.16 -0.61 2.77
CA LYS A 36 -1.49 0.80 2.85
C LYS A 36 -1.65 1.27 4.28
N LYS A 37 -0.85 2.28 4.63
CA LYS A 37 -1.03 3.06 5.86
C LYS A 37 -1.95 4.24 5.62
N PHE A 38 -3.09 4.25 6.31
CA PHE A 38 -4.01 5.36 6.43
C PHE A 38 -3.75 6.08 7.75
N ASN A 39 -3.45 7.38 7.70
CA ASN A 39 -3.41 8.18 8.92
C ASN A 39 -4.84 8.67 9.19
N LEU A 40 -5.27 8.60 10.45
CA LEU A 40 -6.57 9.11 10.88
C LEU A 40 -6.57 10.65 11.04
N ASP A 41 -5.40 11.26 10.87
CA ASP A 41 -5.23 12.70 10.76
C ASP A 41 -5.83 13.23 9.45
N LYS A 42 -6.48 14.40 9.52
CA LYS A 42 -7.23 15.07 8.45
C LYS A 42 -6.59 14.98 7.05
N PRO A 43 -7.43 14.94 5.98
CA PRO A 43 -6.96 14.85 4.61
C PRO A 43 -6.01 15.99 4.24
N ASP A 44 -5.09 15.69 3.32
CA ASP A 44 -4.03 16.59 2.85
C ASP A 44 -4.55 18.01 2.57
N GLY A 45 -4.16 18.95 3.45
CA GLY A 45 -4.17 20.39 3.14
C GLY A 45 -5.14 21.27 3.93
N PHE A 46 -6.14 20.73 4.65
CA PHE A 46 -7.06 21.58 5.40
C PHE A 46 -7.14 21.22 6.89
N ARG A 47 -6.55 22.09 7.70
CA ARG A 47 -6.60 22.05 9.17
C ARG A 47 -7.91 22.64 9.68
N CYS A 48 -8.98 21.87 9.70
CA CYS A 48 -10.16 22.29 10.45
C CYS A 48 -10.02 21.87 11.92
N PHE A 49 -9.22 22.54 12.75
CA PHE A 49 -9.12 22.20 14.18
C PHE A 49 -9.96 23.11 15.07
N TRP A 50 -10.32 22.55 16.22
CA TRP A 50 -10.74 23.21 17.46
C TRP A 50 -9.85 24.40 17.84
N TYR A 51 -10.09 25.61 17.36
CA TYR A 51 -9.30 26.78 17.76
C TYR A 51 -10.10 27.73 18.66
N ASP A 52 -9.54 28.05 19.83
CA ASP A 52 -10.06 29.08 20.72
C ASP A 52 -9.67 30.46 20.17
N LEU A 53 -10.66 31.24 19.74
CA LEU A 53 -10.49 32.57 19.17
C LEU A 53 -9.79 33.58 20.10
N ARG A 54 -9.62 33.25 21.38
CA ARG A 54 -8.93 34.09 22.38
C ARG A 54 -7.42 33.89 22.41
N LYS A 55 -6.87 32.92 21.68
CA LYS A 55 -5.44 32.65 21.62
C LYS A 55 -4.81 33.25 20.35
N GLU A 56 -3.49 33.14 20.17
CA GLU A 56 -2.79 33.48 18.92
C GLU A 56 -2.76 32.30 17.95
N GLU A 57 -2.83 32.59 16.64
CA GLU A 57 -2.99 31.58 15.59
C GLU A 57 -1.78 30.65 15.53
N GLU A 58 -1.89 29.46 16.12
CA GLU A 58 -0.82 28.47 16.11
C GLU A 58 -0.77 27.71 14.77
N THR A 59 0.16 28.13 13.92
CA THR A 59 0.49 27.39 12.70
C THR A 59 1.54 26.32 13.01
N PHE A 60 1.10 25.10 13.33
CA PHE A 60 2.02 23.97 13.42
C PHE A 60 2.72 23.76 12.05
N SER A 61 4.02 23.44 11.99
CA SER A 61 4.70 23.13 10.71
C SER A 61 4.90 21.62 10.49
N LYS A 62 4.62 20.82 11.53
CA LYS A 62 4.92 19.39 11.58
C LYS A 62 3.67 18.60 11.93
N ARG A 63 3.53 17.42 11.31
CA ARG A 63 2.61 16.37 11.75
C ARG A 63 3.25 15.68 12.95
N THR A 64 2.86 16.05 14.16
CA THR A 64 3.08 15.18 15.31
C THR A 64 2.11 14.00 15.17
N PHE A 65 2.62 12.78 15.29
CA PHE A 65 1.93 11.48 15.13
C PHE A 65 0.81 11.28 16.20
N GLY A 66 -0.20 12.14 16.22
CA GLY A 66 -1.19 12.21 17.29
C GLY A 66 -2.50 11.49 16.99
N GLY A 67 -3.00 11.52 15.74
CA GLY A 67 -4.34 11.01 15.44
C GLY A 67 -4.44 9.50 15.25
N GLY A 68 -3.33 8.77 15.34
CA GLY A 68 -3.31 7.33 15.08
C GLY A 68 -3.28 6.99 13.59
N LEU A 69 -3.12 5.70 13.32
CA LEU A 69 -2.99 5.15 11.99
C LEU A 69 -3.70 3.80 11.92
N VAL A 70 -4.15 3.45 10.73
CA VAL A 70 -4.61 2.13 10.38
C VAL A 70 -3.74 1.62 9.24
N MET A 71 -3.21 0.42 9.39
CA MET A 71 -2.52 -0.28 8.32
C MET A 71 -3.45 -1.37 7.80
N VAL A 72 -3.60 -1.45 6.49
CA VAL A 72 -4.35 -2.52 5.85
C VAL A 72 -3.51 -3.18 4.78
N CYS A 73 -3.75 -4.46 4.55
CA CYS A 73 -3.21 -5.20 3.42
C CYS A 73 -4.36 -5.71 2.56
N GLY A 74 -4.11 -5.82 1.26
CA GLY A 74 -5.11 -6.38 0.35
C GLY A 74 -4.52 -6.62 -1.03
N GLY A 75 -5.17 -7.53 -1.75
CA GLY A 75 -4.78 -7.96 -3.08
C GLY A 75 -5.87 -7.73 -4.12
N LEU A 76 -5.43 -7.50 -5.35
CA LEU A 76 -6.26 -7.28 -6.53
C LEU A 76 -5.74 -8.15 -7.67
N ALA A 77 -6.66 -8.82 -8.35
CA ALA A 77 -6.43 -9.58 -9.58
C ALA A 77 -7.47 -9.17 -10.63
N ILE A 78 -7.38 -9.74 -11.84
CA ILE A 78 -8.30 -9.41 -12.93
C ILE A 78 -9.73 -9.85 -12.59
N GLU A 79 -9.89 -11.03 -12.00
CA GLU A 79 -11.20 -11.63 -11.72
C GLU A 79 -11.77 -11.24 -10.34
N GLY A 80 -10.99 -10.56 -9.49
CA GLY A 80 -11.48 -10.19 -8.17
C GLY A 80 -10.43 -9.62 -7.22
N THR A 81 -10.79 -9.55 -5.95
CA THR A 81 -9.99 -8.94 -4.87
C THR A 81 -9.97 -9.83 -3.65
N THR A 82 -8.88 -9.83 -2.89
CA THR A 82 -8.86 -10.48 -1.58
C THR A 82 -9.60 -9.63 -0.55
N PRO A 83 -9.98 -10.22 0.60
CA PRO A 83 -10.40 -9.44 1.77
C PRO A 83 -9.33 -8.40 2.14
N ILE A 84 -9.80 -7.26 2.65
CA ILE A 84 -8.94 -6.24 3.24
C ILE A 84 -8.63 -6.66 4.69
N VAL A 85 -7.36 -6.84 5.00
CA VAL A 85 -6.88 -7.29 6.32
C VAL A 85 -6.39 -6.09 7.10
N PHE A 86 -6.91 -5.88 8.31
CA PHE A 86 -6.41 -4.86 9.21
C PHE A 86 -5.18 -5.39 9.96
N VAL A 87 -4.04 -4.71 9.81
CA VAL A 87 -2.80 -5.08 10.49
C VAL A 87 -2.68 -4.30 11.79
N GLN A 88 -2.55 -5.03 12.90
CA GLN A 88 -2.32 -4.44 14.20
C GLN A 88 -0.82 -4.26 14.47
N GLY A 89 -0.44 -3.05 14.87
CA GLY A 89 0.94 -2.74 15.25
C GLY A 89 1.89 -2.64 14.05
N ARG A 90 3.15 -3.05 14.27
CA ARG A 90 4.19 -3.01 13.25
C ARG A 90 4.33 -4.40 12.64
N MET A 91 4.08 -4.51 11.34
CA MET A 91 4.27 -5.75 10.62
C MET A 91 5.76 -6.12 10.54
N ASN A 92 6.05 -7.40 10.77
CA ASN A 92 7.35 -8.02 10.55
C ASN A 92 7.20 -9.13 9.48
N SER A 93 8.31 -9.77 9.10
CA SER A 93 8.30 -10.79 8.05
C SER A 93 7.45 -12.02 8.40
N GLU A 94 7.44 -12.45 9.67
CA GLU A 94 6.65 -13.62 10.10
C GLU A 94 5.15 -13.31 9.99
N SER A 95 4.71 -12.20 10.59
CA SER A 95 3.32 -11.75 10.50
C SER A 95 2.86 -11.51 9.06
N TYR A 96 3.76 -11.09 8.16
CA TYR A 96 3.43 -10.93 6.76
C TYR A 96 3.17 -12.27 6.07
N VAL A 97 4.01 -13.27 6.33
CA VAL A 97 3.82 -14.62 5.79
C VAL A 97 2.51 -15.22 6.31
N ASP A 98 2.20 -15.04 7.60
CA ASP A 98 0.94 -15.50 8.19
C ASP A 98 -0.27 -14.82 7.53
N ILE A 99 -0.23 -13.48 7.37
CA ILE A 99 -1.29 -12.73 6.68
C ILE A 99 -1.49 -13.22 5.25
N LEU A 100 -0.41 -13.48 4.50
CA LEU A 100 -0.50 -14.02 3.15
C LEU A 100 -1.07 -15.44 3.14
N ALA A 101 -0.64 -16.30 4.06
CA ALA A 101 -1.13 -17.67 4.17
C ALA A 101 -2.62 -17.71 4.49
N ASP A 102 -3.09 -16.85 5.38
CA ASP A 102 -4.47 -16.84 5.86
C ASP A 102 -5.43 -16.13 4.90
N ASN A 103 -4.98 -15.12 4.15
CA ASN A 103 -5.87 -14.23 3.39
C ASN A 103 -5.64 -14.24 1.88
N LEU A 104 -4.42 -14.54 1.41
CA LEU A 104 -4.13 -14.57 -0.02
C LEU A 104 -4.24 -15.99 -0.59
N LEU A 105 -3.62 -16.98 0.06
CA LEU A 105 -3.59 -18.35 -0.48
C LEU A 105 -4.97 -18.98 -0.66
N PRO A 106 -5.97 -18.77 0.22
CA PRO A 106 -7.32 -19.29 0.02
C PRO A 106 -8.07 -18.59 -1.13
N GLU A 107 -7.76 -17.32 -1.38
CA GLU A 107 -8.47 -16.45 -2.32
C GLU A 107 -7.86 -16.49 -3.72
N ALA A 108 -6.55 -16.72 -3.83
CA ALA A 108 -5.83 -16.72 -5.09
C ALA A 108 -6.46 -17.65 -6.14
N PRO A 109 -6.88 -18.90 -5.84
CA PRO A 109 -7.56 -19.77 -6.80
C PRO A 109 -8.97 -19.30 -7.19
N LEU A 110 -9.59 -18.42 -6.40
CA LEU A 110 -10.93 -17.87 -6.68
C LEU A 110 -10.87 -16.62 -7.56
N ILE A 111 -9.78 -15.85 -7.46
CA ILE A 111 -9.59 -14.57 -8.17
C ILE A 111 -8.64 -14.70 -9.36
N THR A 112 -8.16 -15.91 -9.67
CA THR A 112 -7.29 -16.19 -10.82
C THR A 112 -7.67 -17.50 -11.51
N CYS A 113 -7.43 -17.57 -12.82
CA CYS A 113 -7.67 -18.74 -13.64
C CYS A 113 -6.36 -19.54 -13.83
N GLY A 114 -5.97 -20.29 -12.79
CA GLY A 114 -4.83 -21.20 -12.83
C GLY A 114 -3.53 -20.61 -12.25
N ASP A 115 -2.41 -20.82 -12.94
CA ASP A 115 -1.10 -20.33 -12.48
C ASP A 115 -1.05 -18.80 -12.50
N TYR A 116 -0.84 -18.21 -11.32
CA TYR A 116 -0.75 -16.76 -11.16
C TYR A 116 0.68 -16.29 -10.86
N LEU A 117 0.93 -15.01 -11.16
CA LEU A 117 2.12 -14.31 -10.73
C LEU A 117 1.78 -13.43 -9.53
N PHE A 118 2.48 -13.63 -8.41
CA PHE A 118 2.37 -12.76 -7.26
C PHE A 118 3.29 -11.54 -7.43
N GLN A 119 2.73 -10.33 -7.28
CA GLN A 119 3.43 -9.06 -7.44
C GLN A 119 3.17 -8.09 -6.29
#